data_AF-A4EMW7-F1
#
_entry.id   AF-A4EMW7-F1
#
_cell.length_a   1.000
_cell.length_b   1.000
_cell.length_c   1.000
_cell.angle_alpha   90.00
_cell.angle_beta   90.00
_cell.angle_gamma   90.00
#
_symmetry.space_group_name_H-M   'P 1'
#
loop_
_entity.id
_entity.type
_entity.pdbx_description
1 polymer ?
#
loop_
_entity_poly.entity_id
_entity_poly.type
_entity_poly.pdbx_seq_one_letter_code
_entity_poly.pdbx_strand_id
1 'polypeptide(L)' 'MVKDAVAGVAIADKSEDLNTFLQPACAAAIWRRQPAPAFQTRIDTLDPLLLPQGRIILRPEAVPLAVNALCDTAQTPACA' A
#
# COMPACT_ATOMS: atom_id res chain seq x y z
N MET A 1 7.76 -5.45 -16.46
CA MET A 1 9.10 -6.01 -16.74
C MET A 1 9.87 -5.96 -15.43
N VAL A 2 10.05 -7.10 -14.79
CA VAL A 2 10.82 -7.21 -13.54
C VAL A 2 12.26 -6.83 -13.86
N LYS A 3 12.80 -5.81 -13.16
CA LYS A 3 14.22 -5.45 -13.25
C LYS A 3 14.92 -6.05 -12.03
N ASP A 4 15.89 -6.94 -12.26
CA ASP A 4 16.77 -7.49 -11.23
C ASP A 4 17.58 -6.36 -10.60
N ALA A 5 17.17 -5.91 -9.40
CA ALA A 5 17.92 -4.90 -8.67
C ALA A 5 19.02 -5.52 -7.79
N VAL A 6 18.89 -6.80 -7.41
CA VAL A 6 19.89 -7.63 -6.73
C VAL A 6 19.53 -9.10 -7.06
N ALA A 7 20.50 -9.98 -7.29
CA ALA A 7 20.24 -11.39 -7.63
C ALA A 7 19.20 -12.03 -6.69
N GLY A 8 18.07 -12.47 -7.26
CA GLY A 8 16.97 -13.08 -6.51
C GLY A 8 15.93 -12.12 -5.93
N VAL A 9 16.01 -10.81 -6.16
CA VAL A 9 14.96 -9.85 -5.76
C VAL A 9 14.17 -9.37 -6.97
N ALA A 10 12.89 -9.73 -7.02
CA ALA A 10 11.96 -9.28 -8.04
C ALA A 10 11.35 -7.92 -7.69
N ILE A 11 11.35 -6.98 -8.65
CA ILE A 11 10.58 -5.74 -8.55
C ILE A 11 9.24 -5.92 -9.29
N ALA A 12 8.14 -5.81 -8.54
CA ALA A 12 6.77 -5.85 -9.05
C ALA A 12 6.23 -4.41 -9.18
N ASP A 13 5.66 -4.07 -10.34
CA ASP A 13 4.94 -2.81 -10.53
C ASP A 13 3.44 -2.98 -10.29
N LYS A 14 2.91 -4.19 -10.52
CA LYS A 14 1.51 -4.54 -10.27
C LYS A 14 1.36 -5.47 -9.06
N SER A 15 0.19 -5.45 -8.42
CA SER A 15 -0.12 -6.31 -7.28
C SER A 15 -0.01 -7.80 -7.62
N GLU A 16 -0.49 -8.19 -8.80
CA GLU A 16 -0.49 -9.57 -9.27
C GLU A 16 0.93 -10.12 -9.46
N ASP A 17 1.91 -9.28 -9.76
CA ASP A 17 3.31 -9.66 -9.98
C ASP A 17 4.04 -9.99 -8.66
N LEU A 18 3.45 -9.69 -7.50
CA LEU A 18 4.03 -10.06 -6.20
C LEU A 18 4.18 -11.58 -6.07
N ASN A 19 3.31 -12.37 -6.69
CA ASN A 19 3.39 -13.84 -6.69
C ASN A 19 4.74 -14.41 -7.16
N THR A 20 5.60 -13.59 -7.78
CA THR A 20 6.99 -13.95 -8.13
C THR A 20 7.79 -14.43 -6.91
N PHE A 21 7.46 -14.02 -5.68
CA PHE A 21 8.13 -14.55 -4.48
C PHE A 21 7.93 -16.07 -4.28
N LEU A 22 6.95 -16.67 -4.96
CA LEU A 22 6.72 -18.12 -4.94
C LEU A 22 7.73 -18.89 -5.81
N GLN A 23 8.48 -18.21 -6.67
CA GLN A 23 9.48 -18.85 -7.51
C GLN A 23 10.70 -19.24 -6.65
N PRO A 24 11.22 -20.48 -6.78
CA PRO A 24 12.36 -20.93 -5.98
C PRO A 24 13.63 -20.06 -6.12
N ALA A 25 13.78 -19.37 -7.24
CA ALA A 25 14.91 -18.47 -7.50
C ALA A 25 14.71 -17.05 -6.93
N CYS A 26 13.53 -16.73 -6.38
CA CYS A 26 13.18 -15.42 -5.87
C CYS A 26 13.27 -15.42 -4.34
N ALA A 27 14.28 -14.73 -3.81
CA ALA A 27 14.44 -14.51 -2.37
C ALA A 27 13.40 -13.52 -1.82
N ALA A 28 13.00 -12.52 -2.61
CA ALA A 28 12.00 -11.53 -2.22
C ALA A 28 11.35 -10.84 -3.43
N ALA A 29 10.09 -10.42 -3.27
CA ALA A 29 9.44 -9.51 -4.20
C ALA A 29 9.18 -8.14 -3.53
N ILE A 30 9.60 -7.06 -4.19
CA ILE A 30 9.35 -5.68 -3.77
C ILE A 30 8.27 -5.09 -4.66
N TRP A 31 7.15 -4.68 -4.07
CA TRP A 31 6.14 -3.93 -4.80
C TRP A 31 6.50 -2.44 -4.85
N ARG A 32 6.90 -1.97 -6.02
CA ARG A 32 7.09 -0.54 -6.31
C ARG A 32 5.76 0.09 -6.69
N ARG A 33 4.94 0.40 -5.69
CA ARG A 33 3.68 1.11 -5.89
C ARG A 33 3.92 2.49 -6.51
N GLN A 34 3.14 2.83 -7.53
CA GLN A 34 3.04 4.18 -8.09
C GLN A 34 1.64 4.71 -7.79
N PRO A 35 1.42 5.33 -6.61
CA PRO A 35 0.13 5.95 -6.33
C PRO A 35 -0.17 7.06 -7.34
N ALA A 36 -1.46 7.35 -7.55
CA ALA A 36 -1.85 8.47 -8.39
C ALA A 36 -1.21 9.77 -7.84
N PRO A 37 -0.62 10.64 -8.68
CA PRO A 37 0.01 11.87 -8.21
C PRO A 37 -0.91 12.74 -7.33
N ALA A 38 -2.19 12.82 -7.67
CA ALA A 38 -3.20 13.54 -6.88
C ALA A 38 -3.36 12.96 -5.46
N PHE A 39 -3.25 11.64 -5.29
CA PHE A 39 -3.28 11.00 -3.98
C PHE A 39 -2.02 11.35 -3.17
N GLN A 40 -0.84 11.25 -3.78
CA GLN A 40 0.43 11.53 -3.09
C GLN A 40 0.49 12.98 -2.61
N THR A 41 0.23 13.95 -3.50
CA THR A 41 0.17 15.37 -3.14
C THR A 41 -0.77 15.62 -1.98
N ARG A 42 -1.93 14.97 -1.98
CA ARG A 42 -2.93 15.15 -0.93
C ARG A 42 -2.45 14.65 0.44
N ILE A 43 -1.84 13.46 0.49
CA ILE A 43 -1.24 12.93 1.71
C ILE A 43 -0.12 13.85 2.21
N ASP A 44 0.72 14.35 1.32
CA ASP A 44 1.84 15.24 1.66
C ASP A 44 1.38 16.60 2.23
N THR A 45 0.18 17.05 1.85
CA THR A 45 -0.41 18.32 2.33
C THR A 45 -1.31 18.17 3.56
N LEU A 46 -1.65 16.95 3.97
CA LEU A 46 -2.56 16.73 5.08
C LEU A 46 -1.83 16.96 6.41
N ASP A 47 -2.50 17.64 7.35
CA ASP A 47 -2.00 17.72 8.73
C ASP A 47 -1.81 16.28 9.28
N PRO A 48 -0.61 15.91 9.77
CA PRO A 48 -0.37 14.58 10.33
C PRO A 48 -1.34 14.17 11.44
N LEU A 49 -1.96 15.11 12.14
CA LEU A 49 -2.98 14.84 13.15
C LEU A 49 -4.30 14.31 12.56
N LEU A 50 -4.54 14.54 11.28
CA LEU A 50 -5.73 14.07 10.55
C LEU A 50 -5.49 12.74 9.83
N LEU A 51 -4.29 12.16 9.93
CA LEU A 51 -4.01 10.83 9.39
C LEU A 51 -4.60 9.75 10.29
N PRO A 52 -5.30 8.74 9.73
CA PRO A 52 -5.84 7.65 10.51
C PRO A 52 -4.73 6.86 11.18
N GLN A 53 -4.87 6.60 12.49
CA GLN A 53 -3.95 5.78 13.26
C GLN A 53 -4.67 4.56 13.81
N GLY A 54 -4.07 3.38 13.65
CA GLY A 54 -4.64 2.15 14.19
C GLY A 54 -3.78 0.94 13.87
N ARG A 55 -3.79 -0.05 14.76
CA ARG A 55 -3.17 -1.35 14.54
C ARG A 55 -4.18 -2.44 14.88
N ILE A 56 -4.69 -3.12 13.85
CA ILE A 56 -5.76 -4.10 13.98
C ILE A 56 -5.44 -5.30 13.07
N ILE A 57 -5.66 -6.52 13.57
CA ILE A 57 -5.59 -7.74 12.75
C ILE A 57 -6.99 -8.05 12.25
N LEU A 58 -7.16 -8.14 10.93
CA LEU A 58 -8.45 -8.31 10.27
C LEU A 58 -8.37 -9.37 9.18
N ARG A 59 -9.52 -9.92 8.83
CA ARG A 59 -9.66 -10.69 7.59
C ARG A 59 -9.73 -9.72 6.39
N PRO A 60 -9.31 -10.12 5.18
CA PRO A 60 -9.27 -9.25 4.01
C PRO A 60 -10.60 -8.54 3.72
N GLU A 61 -11.73 -9.24 3.88
CA GLU A 61 -13.07 -8.72 3.65
C GLU A 61 -13.46 -7.56 4.59
N ALA A 62 -12.84 -7.48 5.77
CA ALA A 62 -13.12 -6.44 6.76
C ALA A 62 -12.23 -5.20 6.60
N VAL A 63 -11.19 -5.26 5.75
CA VAL A 63 -10.24 -4.15 5.56
C VAL A 63 -10.94 -2.87 5.09
N PRO A 64 -11.84 -2.87 4.08
CA PRO A 64 -12.46 -1.62 3.61
C PRO A 64 -13.26 -0.92 4.71
N LEU A 65 -14.04 -1.68 5.49
CA LEU A 65 -14.87 -1.14 6.57
C LEU A 65 -14.01 -0.54 7.69
N ALA A 66 -12.94 -1.23 8.09
CA ALA A 66 -12.05 -0.75 9.13
C ALA A 66 -11.27 0.51 8.71
N VAL A 67 -10.79 0.58 7.46
CA VAL A 67 -10.10 1.76 6.95
C VAL A 67 -11.04 2.98 6.95
N ASN A 68 -12.29 2.82 6.51
CA ASN A 68 -13.27 3.91 6.55
C ASN A 68 -13.52 4.39 7.99
N ALA A 69 -13.75 3.46 8.92
CA ALA A 69 -13.97 3.81 10.33
C ALA A 69 -12.77 4.55 10.95
N LEU A 70 -11.53 4.18 10.59
CA LEU A 70 -10.33 4.87 11.05
C LEU A 70 -10.23 6.30 10.48
N CYS A 71 -10.54 6.48 9.19
CA CYS A 71 -10.61 7.81 8.57
C CYS A 71 -11.67 8.69 9.22
N ASP A 72 -12.88 8.15 9.46
CA ASP A 72 -13.97 8.87 10.12
C ASP A 72 -13.56 9.32 11.53
N THR A 73 -12.89 8.44 12.29
CA THR A 73 -12.41 8.72 13.65
C THR A 73 -11.34 9.81 13.66
N ALA A 74 -10.42 9.80 12.69
CA ALA A 74 -9.38 10.81 12.55
C ALA A 74 -9.88 12.11 11.89
N GLN A 75 -11.16 12.18 11.53
CA GLN A 75 -11.74 13.27 10.75
C GLN A 75 -10.95 13.57 9.47
N THR A 76 -10.41 12.51 8.86
CA THR A 76 -9.67 12.62 7.60
C THR A 76 -10.61 13.15 6.52
N PRO A 77 -10.24 14.22 5.79
CA PRO A 77 -11.14 14.80 4.79
C PRO A 77 -11.57 13.78 3.72
N ALA A 78 -12.74 13.97 3.11
CA ALA A 78 -13.17 13.13 1.99
C ALA A 78 -12.28 13.33 0.75
N CYS A 79 -12.10 12.28 -0.05
CA CYS A 79 -11.49 12.41 -1.37
C CYS A 79 -12.36 13.28 -2.27
N ALA A 80 -11.76 14.31 -2.88
CA ALA A 80 -12.38 15.11 -3.93
C ALA A 80 -12.20 14.43 -5.30
#